data_AF-A0A0D0WPE0-F1
#
_entry.id   AF-A0A0D0WPE0-F1
#
_cell.length_a   1.000
_cell.length_b   1.000
_cell.length_c   1.000
_cell.angle_alpha   90.00
_cell.angle_beta   90.00
_cell.angle_gamma   90.00
#
_symmetry.space_group_name_H-M   'P 1'
#
loop_
_entity.id
_entity.type
_entity.pdbx_description
1 polymer ?
#
loop_
_entity_poly.entity_id
_entity_poly.type
_entity_poly.pdbx_seq_one_letter_code
_entity_poly.pdbx_strand_id
1 'polypeptide(L)'
;MVPLGVLLLSVPLALGSRSSEGGGNQAPAAPSAGAPAALVVQNKVAIGPSGLAEDTTPAYLSGRPAPFCAKRGCKVPGTEVWSGAVLVARCQVVGDKITNRDLTSEGIETNPNGVASNIWYEVVLHDGRTGYLSEVYVEARYRGGMGLPICTPR
;
A
#
# COMPACT_ATOMS: atom_id res chain seq x y z
N MET A 1 56.81 -5.23 73.31
CA MET A 1 55.95 -6.30 73.85
C MET A 1 54.99 -6.73 72.76
N VAL A 2 54.90 -8.03 72.51
CA VAL A 2 54.19 -8.78 71.44
C VAL A 2 52.91 -9.38 72.10
N PRO A 3 51.82 -9.83 71.41
CA PRO A 3 50.99 -9.32 70.30
C PRO A 3 49.46 -9.57 70.58
N LEU A 4 48.65 -9.79 69.52
CA LEU A 4 47.24 -10.29 69.39
C LEU A 4 46.28 -9.19 68.88
N GLY A 5 45.48 -9.37 67.83
CA GLY A 5 45.23 -10.52 66.96
C GLY A 5 44.37 -10.08 65.75
N VAL A 6 44.50 -10.83 64.66
CA VAL A 6 43.84 -10.65 63.35
C VAL A 6 42.50 -11.39 63.34
N LEU A 7 41.45 -10.79 62.78
CA LEU A 7 40.36 -11.54 62.15
C LEU A 7 39.91 -10.83 60.86
N LEU A 8 40.39 -11.36 59.73
CA LEU A 8 39.96 -11.04 58.37
C LEU A 8 38.77 -11.95 58.03
N LEU A 9 37.60 -11.38 57.76
CA LEU A 9 36.47 -12.10 57.17
C LEU A 9 36.51 -11.95 55.65
N SER A 10 37.06 -12.98 55.01
CA SER A 10 37.06 -13.20 53.57
C SER A 10 35.68 -13.68 53.12
N VAL A 11 35.04 -12.95 52.20
CA VAL A 11 33.80 -13.39 51.54
C VAL A 11 34.16 -14.09 50.22
N PRO A 12 33.63 -15.29 49.93
CA PRO A 12 34.04 -16.08 48.77
C PRO A 12 33.51 -15.51 47.44
N LEU A 13 34.35 -15.62 46.40
CA LEU A 13 33.94 -15.54 44.99
C LEU A 13 32.95 -16.67 44.67
N ALA A 14 31.76 -16.32 44.20
CA ALA A 14 30.87 -17.25 43.51
C ALA A 14 31.04 -17.11 42.00
N LEU A 15 31.55 -18.15 41.35
CA LEU A 15 31.44 -18.34 39.90
C LEU A 15 30.10 -19.03 39.58
N GLY A 16 29.40 -18.52 38.57
CA GLY A 16 28.59 -19.33 37.65
C GLY A 16 27.06 -19.13 37.71
N SER A 17 26.50 -18.46 36.68
CA SER A 17 25.71 -19.11 35.62
C SER A 17 25.13 -18.06 34.64
N ARG A 18 25.33 -18.30 33.34
CA ARG A 18 24.73 -17.58 32.20
C ARG A 18 23.28 -18.03 31.98
N SER A 19 22.39 -17.10 31.61
CA SER A 19 21.25 -17.24 30.67
C SER A 19 20.61 -15.84 30.53
N SER A 20 20.97 -15.05 29.52
CA SER A 20 20.39 -14.97 28.16
C SER A 20 18.97 -14.36 28.12
N GLU A 21 18.94 -13.11 27.64
CA GLU A 21 17.90 -12.34 26.96
C GLU A 21 16.43 -12.81 26.95
N GLY A 22 15.55 -11.87 27.34
CA GLY A 22 14.12 -11.89 27.05
C GLY A 22 13.61 -10.48 26.76
N GLY A 23 14.34 -9.71 25.94
CA GLY A 23 13.84 -8.47 25.36
C GLY A 23 12.72 -8.79 24.39
N GLY A 24 11.48 -8.55 24.81
CA GLY A 24 10.28 -8.70 23.99
C GLY A 24 10.32 -7.71 22.82
N ASN A 25 10.99 -8.11 21.75
CA ASN A 25 10.93 -7.47 20.45
C ASN A 25 9.51 -7.69 19.90
N GLN A 26 8.56 -6.83 20.27
CA GLN A 26 7.28 -6.78 19.57
C GLN A 26 7.57 -6.29 18.15
N ALA A 27 7.65 -7.25 17.23
CA ALA A 27 7.52 -6.97 15.81
C ALA A 27 6.26 -6.12 15.60
N PRO A 28 6.28 -5.12 14.70
CA PRO A 28 5.07 -4.39 14.34
C PRO A 28 3.98 -5.40 13.97
N ALA A 29 2.80 -5.27 14.60
CA ALA A 29 1.66 -6.13 14.30
C ALA A 29 1.43 -6.14 12.79
N ALA A 30 1.33 -7.33 12.21
CA ALA A 30 0.90 -7.48 10.82
C ALA A 30 -0.44 -6.73 10.64
N PRO A 31 -0.63 -5.97 9.55
CA PRO A 31 -1.90 -5.31 9.30
C PRO A 31 -3.01 -6.35 9.36
N SER A 32 -4.02 -6.10 10.21
CA SER A 32 -5.18 -6.98 10.33
C SER A 32 -5.81 -7.12 8.95
N ALA A 33 -5.80 -8.34 8.40
CA ALA A 33 -6.49 -8.65 7.16
C ALA A 33 -7.96 -8.20 7.32
N GLY A 34 -8.44 -7.33 6.43
CA GLY A 34 -9.80 -6.81 6.49
C GLY A 34 -9.96 -5.34 6.91
N ALA A 35 -8.91 -4.65 7.36
CA ALA A 35 -9.00 -3.22 7.68
C ALA A 35 -8.85 -2.33 6.44
N PRO A 36 -9.51 -1.15 6.39
CA PRO A 36 -9.21 -0.14 5.38
C PRO A 36 -7.73 0.24 5.37
N ALA A 37 -7.17 0.45 4.19
CA ALA A 37 -5.76 0.74 3.99
C ALA A 37 -5.57 2.03 3.17
N ALA A 38 -4.54 2.79 3.51
CA ALA A 38 -4.13 3.94 2.71
C ALA A 38 -3.38 3.46 1.46
N LEU A 39 -3.59 4.15 0.34
CA LEU A 39 -2.84 3.99 -0.89
C LEU A 39 -2.44 5.35 -1.44
N VAL A 40 -1.40 5.38 -2.29
CA VAL A 40 -0.97 6.60 -2.98
C VAL A 40 -1.29 6.47 -4.46
N VAL A 41 -1.93 7.50 -5.00
CA VAL A 41 -2.24 7.62 -6.42
C VAL A 41 -0.95 7.82 -7.21
N GLN A 42 -0.82 7.09 -8.30
CA GLN A 42 0.19 7.28 -9.33
C GLN A 42 -0.55 7.37 -10.68
N ASN A 43 -1.05 8.56 -10.98
CA ASN A 43 -1.79 8.89 -12.20
C ASN A 43 -0.84 9.02 -13.40
N LYS A 44 -0.16 7.93 -13.75
CA LYS A 44 0.87 7.90 -14.79
C LYS A 44 0.58 6.91 -15.89
N VAL A 45 0.87 7.33 -17.12
CA VAL A 45 0.76 6.54 -18.34
C VAL A 45 2.16 6.06 -18.75
N ALA A 46 2.27 4.76 -19.03
CA ALA A 46 3.47 4.17 -19.61
C ALA A 46 3.53 4.52 -21.10
N ILE A 47 4.64 5.09 -21.57
CA ILE A 47 4.81 5.60 -22.93
C ILE A 47 6.14 5.09 -23.49
N GLY A 48 6.11 4.58 -24.71
CA GLY A 48 7.29 4.05 -25.39
C GLY A 48 7.88 2.82 -24.68
N PRO A 49 9.16 2.47 -24.91
CA PRO A 49 9.78 1.27 -24.35
C PRO A 49 10.09 1.33 -22.85
N SER A 50 10.10 2.51 -22.23
CA SER A 50 10.43 2.64 -20.80
C SER A 50 9.85 3.89 -20.11
N GLY A 51 9.25 4.80 -20.85
CA GLY A 51 8.74 6.06 -20.33
C GLY A 51 7.56 5.86 -19.39
N LEU A 52 7.43 6.78 -18.43
CA LEU A 52 6.31 6.87 -17.50
C LEU A 52 6.06 8.34 -17.18
N ALA A 53 4.97 8.89 -17.69
CA ALA A 53 4.63 10.31 -17.55
C ALA A 53 3.33 10.48 -16.77
N GLU A 54 3.16 11.61 -16.08
CA GLU A 54 1.85 11.99 -15.52
C GLU A 54 0.83 12.10 -16.65
N ASP A 55 -0.36 11.53 -16.47
CA ASP A 55 -1.48 11.75 -17.40
C ASP A 55 -1.85 13.24 -17.37
N THR A 56 -2.18 13.82 -18.52
CA THR A 56 -2.66 15.22 -18.59
C THR A 56 -4.05 15.42 -17.96
N THR A 57 -4.74 14.32 -17.67
CA THR A 57 -6.06 14.28 -17.04
C THR A 57 -5.93 13.67 -15.64
N PRO A 58 -6.53 14.27 -14.60
CA PRO A 58 -6.47 13.67 -13.26
C PRO A 58 -7.20 12.33 -13.22
N ALA A 59 -6.73 11.43 -12.35
CA ALA A 59 -7.47 10.24 -11.98
C ALA A 59 -8.76 10.63 -11.26
N TYR A 60 -9.78 9.77 -11.28
CA TYR A 60 -11.06 10.02 -10.62
C TYR A 60 -11.69 8.71 -10.15
N LEU A 61 -12.64 8.81 -9.22
CA LEU A 61 -13.41 7.65 -8.78
C LEU A 61 -14.52 7.31 -9.79
N SER A 62 -14.60 6.04 -10.14
CA SER A 62 -15.64 5.48 -11.00
C SER A 62 -16.79 4.95 -10.14
N GLY A 63 -18.05 5.19 -10.50
CA GLY A 63 -19.22 4.68 -9.76
C GLY A 63 -19.40 3.17 -9.87
N ARG A 64 -18.68 2.52 -10.80
CA ARG A 64 -18.59 1.07 -10.97
C ARG A 64 -17.17 0.69 -11.41
N PRO A 65 -16.70 -0.54 -11.20
CA PRO A 65 -15.31 -0.94 -11.47
C PRO A 65 -15.08 -1.14 -12.98
N ALA A 66 -15.03 -0.03 -13.70
CA ALA A 66 -15.00 -0.01 -15.16
C ALA A 66 -14.21 1.17 -15.75
N PRO A 67 -13.48 0.97 -16.86
CA PRO A 67 -12.69 2.02 -17.49
C PRO A 67 -13.59 3.06 -18.18
N PHE A 68 -13.00 4.23 -18.40
CA PHE A 68 -13.59 5.36 -19.15
C PHE A 68 -14.92 5.86 -18.58
N CYS A 69 -15.10 5.81 -17.25
CA CYS A 69 -16.36 6.18 -16.62
C CYS A 69 -16.81 7.62 -16.89
N ALA A 70 -15.88 8.57 -17.09
CA ALA A 70 -16.22 9.94 -17.52
C ALA A 70 -17.00 9.96 -18.84
N LYS A 71 -16.56 9.17 -19.83
CA LYS A 71 -17.24 9.04 -21.14
C LYS A 71 -18.53 8.22 -21.04
N ARG A 72 -18.61 7.30 -20.08
CA ARG A 72 -19.76 6.38 -19.87
C ARG A 72 -20.79 6.90 -18.86
N GLY A 73 -20.67 8.15 -18.41
CA GLY A 73 -21.61 8.77 -17.46
C GLY A 73 -21.58 8.19 -16.04
N CYS A 74 -20.50 7.49 -15.66
CA CYS A 74 -20.34 6.86 -14.35
C CYS A 74 -19.16 7.41 -13.55
N LYS A 75 -18.61 8.57 -13.92
CA LYS A 75 -17.62 9.26 -13.08
C LYS A 75 -18.31 9.83 -11.85
N VAL A 76 -17.72 9.66 -10.67
CA VAL A 76 -18.16 10.35 -9.44
C VAL A 76 -17.66 11.80 -9.52
N PRO A 77 -18.54 12.82 -9.62
CA PRO A 77 -18.13 14.21 -9.81
C PRO A 77 -17.31 14.72 -8.63
N GLY A 78 -16.27 15.53 -8.86
CA GLY A 78 -15.47 16.20 -7.82
C GLY A 78 -14.47 15.28 -7.09
N THR A 79 -14.06 14.17 -7.73
CA THR A 79 -13.16 13.16 -7.17
C THR A 79 -11.80 13.11 -7.89
N GLU A 80 -11.51 14.17 -8.65
CA GLU A 80 -10.29 14.33 -9.43
C GLU A 80 -9.06 14.45 -8.52
N VAL A 81 -8.05 13.63 -8.78
CA VAL A 81 -6.81 13.57 -8.01
C VAL A 81 -5.60 13.36 -8.91
N TRP A 82 -4.48 13.97 -8.52
CA TRP A 82 -3.17 13.82 -9.19
C TRP A 82 -2.30 12.80 -8.46
N SER A 83 -1.18 12.41 -9.08
CA SER A 83 -0.16 11.60 -8.40
C SER A 83 0.27 12.20 -7.06
N GLY A 84 0.52 11.33 -6.08
CA GLY A 84 0.88 11.70 -4.71
C GLY A 84 -0.32 11.88 -3.76
N ALA A 85 -1.55 11.95 -4.28
CA ALA A 85 -2.73 11.95 -3.43
C ALA A 85 -2.83 10.66 -2.62
N VAL A 86 -3.12 10.78 -1.32
CA VAL A 86 -3.35 9.66 -0.42
C VAL A 86 -4.84 9.42 -0.29
N LEU A 87 -5.29 8.20 -0.57
CA LEU A 87 -6.69 7.78 -0.50
C LEU A 87 -6.84 6.58 0.43
N VAL A 88 -8.05 6.38 0.96
CA VAL A 88 -8.37 5.22 1.80
C VAL A 88 -9.21 4.23 1.01
N ALA A 89 -8.67 3.02 0.81
CA ALA A 89 -9.38 1.91 0.20
C ALA A 89 -9.95 0.98 1.29
N ARG A 90 -11.21 0.57 1.14
CA ARG A 90 -11.92 -0.26 2.13
C ARG A 90 -12.01 -1.74 1.75
N CYS A 91 -12.09 -2.01 0.46
CA CYS A 91 -12.23 -3.35 -0.11
C CYS A 91 -11.71 -3.34 -1.55
N GLN A 92 -11.54 -4.54 -2.12
CA GLN A 92 -11.21 -4.73 -3.53
C GLN A 92 -12.31 -5.51 -4.25
N VAL A 93 -12.39 -5.33 -5.57
CA VAL A 93 -13.30 -6.07 -6.43
C VAL A 93 -12.63 -6.36 -7.78
N VAL A 94 -13.03 -7.47 -8.40
CA VAL A 94 -12.69 -7.76 -9.79
C VAL A 94 -13.71 -7.07 -10.70
N GLY A 95 -13.24 -6.19 -11.58
CA GLY A 95 -14.04 -5.45 -12.54
C GLY A 95 -13.55 -5.60 -13.98
N ASP A 96 -13.90 -4.63 -14.83
CA ASP A 96 -13.40 -4.58 -16.21
C ASP A 96 -11.87 -4.36 -16.20
N LYS A 97 -11.14 -5.01 -17.11
CA LYS A 97 -9.68 -4.86 -17.25
C LYS A 97 -9.33 -3.50 -17.85
N ILE A 98 -8.33 -2.84 -17.29
CA ILE A 98 -7.74 -1.59 -17.80
C ILE A 98 -6.22 -1.67 -17.76
N THR A 99 -5.55 -0.87 -18.60
CA THR A 99 -4.09 -0.71 -18.61
C THR A 99 -3.72 0.77 -18.52
N ASN A 100 -2.56 1.08 -17.93
CA ASN A 100 -1.97 2.42 -17.99
C ASN A 100 -1.04 2.60 -19.20
N ARG A 101 -1.00 1.64 -20.13
CA ARG A 101 -0.19 1.73 -21.35
C ARG A 101 -0.81 2.69 -22.35
N ASP A 102 0.01 3.57 -22.92
CA ASP A 102 -0.30 4.22 -24.19
C ASP A 102 -0.06 3.24 -25.34
N LEU A 103 -1.13 2.54 -25.73
CA LEU A 103 -1.11 1.53 -26.79
C LEU A 103 -0.76 2.09 -28.18
N THR A 104 -0.70 3.42 -28.33
CA THR A 104 -0.30 4.06 -29.60
C THR A 104 1.20 4.35 -29.66
N SER A 105 1.91 4.24 -28.55
CA SER A 105 3.34 4.54 -28.47
C SER A 105 4.22 3.35 -28.93
N GLU A 106 5.24 3.64 -29.72
CA GLU A 106 6.17 2.62 -30.25
C GLU A 106 6.95 1.94 -29.11
N GLY A 107 7.00 0.59 -29.11
CA GLY A 107 7.72 -0.18 -28.11
C GLY A 107 6.99 -0.36 -26.78
N ILE A 108 5.72 0.03 -26.66
CA ILE A 108 4.96 -0.07 -25.40
C ILE A 108 4.87 -1.49 -24.81
N GLU A 109 4.93 -2.52 -25.64
CA GLU A 109 4.81 -3.92 -25.22
C GLU A 109 5.96 -4.36 -24.30
N THR A 110 7.13 -3.70 -24.37
CA THR A 110 8.28 -4.00 -23.51
C THR A 110 8.42 -3.06 -22.32
N ASN A 111 7.50 -2.09 -22.16
CA ASN A 111 7.60 -1.11 -21.10
C ASN A 111 7.40 -1.74 -19.71
N PRO A 112 8.41 -1.72 -18.82
CA PRO A 112 8.32 -2.36 -17.50
C PRO A 112 7.32 -1.65 -16.57
N ASN A 113 6.94 -0.41 -16.87
CA ASN A 113 5.96 0.36 -16.11
C ASN A 113 4.51 0.13 -16.61
N GLY A 114 4.36 -0.51 -17.78
CA GLY A 114 3.08 -0.85 -18.36
C GLY A 114 2.43 -2.00 -17.58
N VAL A 115 1.28 -1.74 -16.98
CA VAL A 115 0.51 -2.74 -16.24
C VAL A 115 -0.91 -2.80 -16.75
N ALA A 116 -1.51 -3.99 -16.66
CA ALA A 116 -2.92 -4.18 -16.91
C ALA A 116 -3.51 -5.00 -15.77
N SER A 117 -4.67 -4.58 -15.26
CA SER A 117 -5.31 -5.24 -14.13
C SER A 117 -6.82 -5.13 -14.23
N ASN A 118 -7.50 -6.09 -13.61
CA ASN A 118 -8.93 -6.10 -13.34
C ASN A 118 -9.24 -5.87 -11.86
N ILE A 119 -8.25 -5.53 -11.03
CA ILE A 119 -8.44 -5.18 -9.62
C ILE A 119 -8.80 -3.70 -9.49
N TRP A 120 -9.87 -3.45 -8.72
CA TRP A 120 -10.37 -2.13 -8.39
C TRP A 120 -10.52 -2.00 -6.89
N TYR A 121 -10.07 -0.87 -6.34
CA TYR A 121 -10.26 -0.51 -4.94
C TYR A 121 -11.50 0.33 -4.79
N GLU A 122 -12.38 -0.03 -3.86
CA GLU A 122 -13.41 0.90 -3.42
C GLU A 122 -12.80 1.88 -2.42
N VAL A 123 -12.79 3.15 -2.82
CA VAL A 123 -12.23 4.27 -2.07
C VAL A 123 -13.34 5.03 -1.38
N VAL A 124 -13.06 5.50 -0.17
CA VAL A 124 -13.88 6.47 0.57
C VAL A 124 -13.11 7.77 0.73
N LEU A 125 -13.73 8.89 0.33
CA LEU A 125 -13.19 10.23 0.52
C LEU A 125 -13.59 10.78 1.91
N HIS A 126 -12.90 11.83 2.35
CA HIS A 126 -13.16 12.47 3.64
C HIS A 126 -14.58 13.02 3.79
N ASP A 127 -15.24 13.36 2.69
CA ASP A 127 -16.61 13.85 2.63
C ASP A 127 -17.66 12.72 2.52
N GLY A 128 -17.24 11.46 2.64
CA GLY A 128 -18.09 10.29 2.61
C GLY A 128 -18.45 9.79 1.20
N ARG A 129 -18.07 10.50 0.13
CA ARG A 129 -18.25 9.98 -1.23
C ARG A 129 -17.43 8.72 -1.42
N THR A 130 -17.99 7.78 -2.18
CA THR A 130 -17.34 6.50 -2.49
C THR A 130 -17.31 6.25 -3.99
N GLY A 131 -16.34 5.46 -4.42
CA GLY A 131 -16.25 4.98 -5.79
C GLY A 131 -15.00 4.12 -5.98
N TYR A 132 -14.77 3.67 -7.19
CA TYR A 132 -13.74 2.70 -7.53
C TYR A 132 -12.55 3.36 -8.24
N LEU A 133 -11.34 3.03 -7.80
CA LEU A 133 -10.09 3.38 -8.46
C LEU A 133 -9.36 2.10 -8.89
N SER A 134 -8.97 2.00 -10.15
CA SER A 134 -8.17 0.85 -10.61
C SER A 134 -6.77 0.92 -10.04
N GLU A 135 -6.22 -0.24 -9.66
CA GLU A 135 -4.86 -0.33 -9.11
C GLU A 135 -3.76 0.07 -10.12
N VAL A 136 -4.07 0.13 -11.42
CA VAL A 136 -3.09 0.60 -12.42
C VAL A 136 -2.70 2.07 -12.20
N TYR A 137 -3.54 2.83 -11.50
CA TYR A 137 -3.32 4.25 -11.15
C TYR A 137 -2.89 4.45 -9.69
N VAL A 138 -2.42 3.40 -9.01
CA VAL A 138 -1.77 3.52 -7.70
C VAL A 138 -0.30 3.13 -7.79
N GLU A 139 0.50 3.58 -6.82
CA GLU A 139 1.90 3.18 -6.75
C GLU A 139 2.05 1.66 -6.72
N ALA A 140 3.10 1.15 -7.37
CA ALA A 140 3.28 -0.30 -7.57
C ALA A 140 3.21 -1.12 -6.27
N ARG A 141 3.68 -0.57 -5.13
CA ARG A 141 3.65 -1.25 -3.82
C ARG A 141 2.24 -1.47 -3.25
N TYR A 142 1.23 -0.78 -3.78
CA TYR A 142 -0.18 -0.90 -3.36
C TYR A 142 -1.01 -1.74 -4.33
N ARG A 143 -0.40 -2.45 -5.27
CA ARG A 143 -1.10 -3.33 -6.22
C ARG A 143 -1.23 -4.74 -5.64
N GLY A 144 -2.11 -5.55 -6.25
CA GLY A 144 -2.37 -6.93 -5.82
C GLY A 144 -3.41 -7.03 -4.70
N GLY A 145 -4.33 -6.08 -4.61
CA GLY A 145 -5.44 -6.14 -3.66
C GLY A 145 -5.12 -5.71 -2.22
N MET A 146 -3.85 -5.54 -1.86
CA MET A 146 -3.36 -5.12 -0.52
C MET A 146 -3.85 -5.97 0.67
N GLY A 147 -4.37 -7.18 0.43
CA GLY A 147 -5.01 -7.97 1.49
C GLY A 147 -6.35 -7.40 1.98
N LEU A 148 -6.93 -6.45 1.23
CA LEU A 148 -8.26 -5.92 1.51
C LEU A 148 -9.34 -6.99 1.30
N PRO A 149 -10.46 -6.89 2.04
CA PRO A 149 -11.58 -7.80 1.85
C PRO A 149 -12.21 -7.59 0.46
N ILE A 150 -12.93 -8.60 -0.04
CA ILE A 150 -13.72 -8.45 -1.26
C ILE A 150 -14.93 -7.54 -0.96
N CYS A 151 -15.24 -6.62 -1.86
CA CYS A 151 -16.40 -5.75 -1.72
C CYS A 151 -17.70 -6.53 -1.75
N THR A 152 -18.60 -6.26 -0.80
CA THR A 152 -19.96 -6.78 -0.83
C THR A 152 -20.74 -6.14 -1.99
N PRO A 153 -21.50 -6.90 -2.78
CA PRO A 153 -22.42 -6.34 -3.76
C PRO A 153 -23.37 -5.34 -3.07
N ARG A 154 -23.53 -4.16 -3.67
CA ARG A 154 -24.52 -3.17 -3.25
C ARG A 154 -25.82 -3.35 -4.04
#